data_AF-A0A3B4FZQ9-F1
#
_entry.id   AF-A0A3B4FZQ9-F1
#
_cell.length_a   1.000
_cell.length_b   1.000
_cell.length_c   1.000
_cell.angle_alpha   90.00
_cell.angle_beta   90.00
_cell.angle_gamma   90.00
#
_symmetry.space_group_name_H-M   'P 1'
#
loop_
_entity.id
_entity.type
_entity.pdbx_description
1 polymer ?
#
loop_
_entity_poly.entity_id
_entity_poly.type
_entity_poly.pdbx_seq_one_letter_code
_entity_poly.pdbx_strand_id
1 'polypeptide(L)'
;MQPPPRKVRVTQELKHIHAEQMSRLQIKHQTECDLLEDLRTFSQKRAAIERDYAQALQKLANQYLKREWPETEEPSDHRNMYCVWRAYLEGMVQATQSRISTCDNYKVQVADAAKTARLQKEQQLRKGS
;
A
#
# COMPACT_ATOMS: atom_id res chain seq x y z
N MET A 1 34.27 -15.91 57.70
CA MET A 1 33.85 -15.54 56.33
C MET A 1 32.49 -14.87 56.41
N GLN A 2 32.40 -13.57 56.15
CA GLN A 2 31.13 -12.85 56.14
C GLN A 2 30.33 -13.28 54.89
N PRO A 3 29.05 -13.64 54.98
CA PRO A 3 28.29 -14.06 53.81
C PRO A 3 28.19 -12.88 52.83
N PRO A 4 28.35 -13.12 51.52
CA PRO A 4 28.32 -12.06 50.53
C PRO A 4 27.02 -11.25 50.64
N PRO A 5 27.08 -9.91 50.53
CA PRO A 5 25.95 -9.04 50.82
C PRO A 5 24.81 -9.26 49.82
N ARG A 6 23.77 -9.98 50.25
CA ARG A 6 22.61 -10.38 49.42
C ARG A 6 21.94 -9.20 48.70
N LYS A 7 21.95 -8.00 49.30
CA LYS A 7 21.35 -6.78 48.72
C LYS A 7 22.03 -6.30 47.43
N VAL A 8 23.35 -6.52 47.30
CA VAL A 8 24.11 -6.11 46.10
C VAL A 8 23.69 -6.97 44.90
N ARG A 9 23.52 -8.27 45.11
CA ARG A 9 23.09 -9.22 44.08
C ARG A 9 21.69 -8.90 43.55
N VAL A 10 20.72 -8.65 44.43
CA VAL A 10 19.35 -8.27 44.02
C VAL A 10 19.34 -6.97 43.21
N THR A 11 20.15 -5.99 43.60
CA THR A 11 20.24 -4.70 42.87
C THR A 11 20.87 -4.87 41.49
N GLN A 12 21.87 -5.74 41.35
CA GLN A 12 22.50 -6.07 40.07
C GLN A 12 21.54 -6.83 39.15
N GLU A 13 20.82 -7.82 39.68
CA GLU A 13 19.78 -8.57 38.96
C GLU A 13 18.68 -7.63 38.45
N LEU A 14 18.21 -6.69 39.29
CA LEU A 14 17.23 -5.69 38.88
C LEU A 14 17.73 -4.78 37.75
N LYS A 15 18.97 -4.29 37.85
CA LYS A 15 19.58 -3.47 36.78
C LYS A 15 19.71 -4.24 35.47
N HIS A 16 20.07 -5.53 35.55
CA HIS A 16 20.18 -6.39 34.39
C HIS A 16 18.82 -6.59 33.71
N ILE A 17 17.79 -6.94 34.48
CA ILE A 17 16.41 -7.09 33.98
C ILE A 17 15.91 -5.79 33.34
N HIS A 18 16.18 -4.64 33.97
CA HIS A 18 15.78 -3.35 33.42
C HIS A 18 16.46 -3.06 32.07
N ALA A 19 17.76 -3.33 31.95
CA ALA A 19 18.49 -3.18 30.69
C ALA A 19 17.94 -4.11 29.59
N GLU A 20 17.61 -5.35 29.94
CA GLU A 20 17.01 -6.31 29.01
C GLU A 20 15.63 -5.85 28.53
N GLN A 21 14.78 -5.37 29.44
CA GLN A 21 13.46 -4.83 29.10
C GLN A 21 13.56 -3.63 28.15
N MET A 22 14.50 -2.72 28.40
CA MET A 22 14.75 -1.57 27.52
C MET A 22 15.24 -2.01 26.13
N SER A 23 16.16 -2.98 26.06
CA SER A 23 16.64 -3.54 24.80
C SER A 23 15.50 -4.20 24.00
N ARG A 24 14.66 -5.01 24.65
CA ARG A 24 13.50 -5.64 24.01
C ARG A 24 12.50 -4.61 23.47
N LEU A 25 12.28 -3.52 24.20
CA LEU A 25 11.41 -2.44 23.75
C LEU A 25 11.98 -1.71 22.53
N GLN A 26 13.29 -1.44 22.51
CA GLN A 26 13.97 -0.84 21.36
C GLN A 26 13.92 -1.74 20.13
N ILE A 27 14.16 -3.04 20.29
CA ILE A 27 14.06 -4.01 19.19
C ILE A 27 12.64 -4.04 18.63
N LYS A 28 11.62 -4.18 19.51
CA LYS A 28 10.22 -4.17 19.08
C LYS A 28 9.88 -2.91 18.29
N HIS A 29 10.30 -1.76 18.80
CA HIS A 29 10.11 -0.48 18.13
C HIS A 29 10.72 -0.47 16.72
N GLN A 30 11.98 -0.89 16.59
CA GLN A 30 12.67 -0.94 15.31
C GLN A 30 11.96 -1.86 14.32
N THR A 31 11.59 -3.08 14.75
CA THR A 31 10.86 -4.05 13.92
C THR A 31 9.54 -3.48 13.40
N GLU A 32 8.80 -2.76 14.24
CA GLU A 32 7.55 -2.14 13.82
C GLU A 32 7.76 -0.97 12.84
N CYS A 33 8.86 -0.21 12.97
CA CYS A 33 9.24 0.81 11.99
C CYS A 33 9.64 0.20 10.64
N ASP A 34 10.40 -0.89 10.65
CA ASP A 34 10.80 -1.62 9.45
C ASP A 34 9.58 -2.20 8.73
N LEU A 35 8.62 -2.75 9.48
CA LEU A 35 7.35 -3.23 8.92
C LEU A 35 6.54 -2.12 8.24
N LEU A 36 6.48 -0.92 8.83
CA LEU A 36 5.79 0.22 8.22
C LEU A 36 6.45 0.64 6.91
N GLU A 37 7.78 0.53 6.81
CA GLU A 37 8.51 0.82 5.59
C GLU A 37 8.32 -0.25 4.50
N ASP A 38 8.26 -1.52 4.89
CA ASP A 38 7.95 -2.61 3.97
C ASP A 38 6.51 -2.48 3.42
N LEU A 39 5.53 -2.24 4.30
CA LEU A 39 4.15 -1.99 3.93
C LEU A 39 4.03 -0.83 2.92
N ARG A 40 4.76 0.27 3.18
CA ARG A 40 4.80 1.44 2.30
C ARG A 40 5.35 1.05 0.91
N THR A 41 6.48 0.35 0.88
CA THR A 41 7.19 0.01 -0.35
C THR A 41 6.41 -1.01 -1.18
N PHE A 42 5.89 -2.06 -0.54
CA PHE A 42 5.02 -3.04 -1.18
C PHE A 42 3.80 -2.37 -1.80
N SER A 43 3.11 -1.52 -1.05
CA SER A 43 1.91 -0.82 -1.52
C SER A 43 2.18 0.07 -2.72
N GLN A 44 3.32 0.77 -2.75
CA GLN A 44 3.73 1.57 -3.90
C GLN A 44 4.00 0.71 -5.15
N LYS A 45 4.72 -0.41 -4.99
CA LYS A 45 4.99 -1.34 -6.09
C LYS A 45 3.71 -1.94 -6.64
N ARG A 46 2.81 -2.38 -5.76
CA ARG A 46 1.49 -2.92 -6.15
C ARG A 46 0.67 -1.88 -6.92
N ALA A 47 0.57 -0.65 -6.41
CA ALA A 47 -0.18 0.42 -7.09
C ALA A 47 0.43 0.81 -8.45
N ALA A 48 1.75 0.70 -8.62
CA ALA A 48 2.39 0.89 -9.92
C ALA A 48 1.99 -0.21 -10.90
N ILE A 49 2.08 -1.48 -10.49
CA ILE A 49 1.69 -2.64 -11.31
C ILE A 49 0.21 -2.55 -11.73
N GLU A 50 -0.69 -2.22 -10.80
CA GLU A 50 -2.12 -2.08 -11.10
C GLU A 50 -2.39 -0.91 -12.08
N ARG A 51 -1.66 0.20 -11.94
CA ARG A 51 -1.75 1.34 -12.87
C ARG A 51 -1.29 0.97 -14.27
N ASP A 52 -0.14 0.32 -14.40
CA ASP A 52 0.41 -0.09 -15.70
C ASP A 52 -0.53 -1.06 -16.42
N TYR A 53 -1.10 -2.02 -15.68
CA TYR A 53 -2.10 -2.95 -16.20
C TYR A 53 -3.36 -2.22 -16.68
N ALA A 54 -3.89 -1.29 -15.88
CA ALA A 54 -5.07 -0.51 -16.26
C ALA A 54 -4.81 0.37 -17.49
N GLN A 55 -3.64 1.01 -17.58
CA GLN A 55 -3.22 1.81 -18.74
C GLN A 55 -3.08 0.96 -20.01
N ALA A 56 -2.49 -0.24 -19.91
CA ALA A 56 -2.36 -1.16 -21.03
C ALA A 56 -3.74 -1.59 -21.57
N LEU A 57 -4.68 -1.93 -20.68
CA LEU A 57 -6.06 -2.25 -21.05
C LEU A 57 -6.79 -1.06 -21.67
N GLN A 58 -6.62 0.14 -21.09
CA GLN A 58 -7.24 1.35 -21.61
C GLN A 58 -6.73 1.67 -23.02
N LYS A 59 -5.43 1.56 -23.24
CA LYS A 59 -4.80 1.74 -24.57
C LYS A 59 -5.34 0.74 -25.58
N LEU A 60 -5.48 -0.53 -25.19
CA LEU A 60 -6.06 -1.57 -26.03
C LEU A 60 -7.50 -1.24 -26.40
N ALA A 61 -8.35 -0.90 -25.42
CA ALA A 61 -9.75 -0.57 -25.68
C ALA A 61 -9.88 0.65 -26.64
N ASN A 62 -9.10 1.70 -26.38
CA ASN A 62 -9.05 2.88 -27.24
C ASN A 62 -8.54 2.60 -28.66
N GLN A 63 -7.62 1.65 -28.84
CA GLN A 63 -7.15 1.25 -30.16
C GLN A 63 -8.31 0.67 -31.00
N TYR A 64 -9.14 -0.16 -30.39
CA TYR A 64 -10.30 -0.73 -31.09
C TYR A 64 -11.39 0.32 -31.30
N LEU A 65 -11.66 1.21 -30.34
CA LEU A 65 -12.66 2.27 -30.50
C LEU A 65 -12.36 3.23 -31.66
N LYS A 66 -11.08 3.45 -31.97
CA LYS A 66 -10.64 4.29 -33.10
C LYS A 66 -10.79 3.63 -34.47
N ARG A 67 -11.10 2.33 -34.54
CA ARG A 67 -11.34 1.67 -35.83
C ARG A 67 -12.64 2.19 -36.44
N GLU A 68 -12.65 2.32 -37.76
CA GLU A 68 -13.88 2.56 -38.50
C GLU A 68 -14.78 1.32 -38.41
N TRP A 69 -16.05 1.54 -38.15
CA TRP A 69 -17.07 0.50 -38.04
C TRP A 69 -18.05 0.65 -39.22
N PRO A 70 -18.53 -0.45 -39.81
CA PRO A 70 -19.57 -0.36 -40.84
C PRO A 70 -20.80 0.37 -40.28
N GLU A 71 -21.23 1.44 -40.95
CA GLU A 71 -22.52 2.07 -40.66
C GLU A 71 -23.62 1.08 -41.04
N THR A 72 -24.59 0.88 -40.14
CA THR A 72 -25.76 0.05 -40.44
C THR A 72 -26.82 0.96 -41.01
N GLU A 73 -27.33 0.68 -42.21
CA GLU A 73 -28.36 1.51 -42.88
C GLU A 73 -29.70 1.52 -42.13
N GLU A 74 -29.91 0.61 -41.18
CA GLU A 74 -31.11 0.50 -40.36
C GLU A 74 -30.99 1.31 -39.06
N PRO A 75 -31.84 2.34 -38.81
CA PRO A 75 -31.61 3.35 -37.77
C PRO A 75 -31.71 2.89 -36.31
N SER A 76 -32.03 1.62 -36.00
CA SER A 76 -32.52 1.35 -34.64
C SER A 76 -32.43 -0.08 -34.12
N ASP A 77 -31.65 -0.98 -34.70
CA ASP A 77 -31.52 -2.30 -34.05
C ASP A 77 -30.38 -2.32 -33.03
N HIS A 78 -30.73 -2.15 -31.76
CA HIS A 78 -29.84 -2.41 -30.61
C HIS A 78 -29.36 -3.88 -30.57
N ARG A 79 -29.79 -4.73 -31.53
CA ARG A 79 -29.28 -6.07 -31.82
C ARG A 79 -28.02 -6.10 -32.68
N ASN A 80 -27.52 -4.96 -33.19
CA ASN A 80 -26.27 -4.97 -33.91
C ASN A 80 -25.10 -5.25 -32.95
N MET A 81 -24.41 -6.38 -33.17
CA MET A 81 -23.25 -6.80 -32.39
C MET A 81 -22.14 -5.72 -32.35
N TYR A 82 -22.06 -4.85 -33.36
CA TYR A 82 -21.14 -3.71 -33.35
C TYR A 82 -21.45 -2.68 -32.25
N CYS A 83 -22.74 -2.38 -31.99
CA CYS A 83 -23.14 -1.49 -30.90
C CYS A 83 -22.82 -2.11 -29.53
N VAL A 84 -23.07 -3.42 -29.37
CA VAL A 84 -22.74 -4.16 -28.14
C VAL A 84 -21.24 -4.15 -27.89
N TRP A 85 -20.44 -4.43 -28.92
CA TRP A 85 -18.98 -4.42 -28.83
C TRP A 85 -18.43 -3.03 -28.50
N ARG A 86 -18.97 -1.97 -29.12
CA ARG A 86 -18.59 -0.59 -28.82
C ARG A 86 -18.89 -0.23 -27.36
N ALA A 87 -20.09 -0.54 -26.88
CA ALA A 87 -20.48 -0.29 -25.49
C ALA A 87 -19.58 -1.06 -24.51
N TYR A 88 -19.19 -2.29 -24.84
CA TYR A 88 -18.21 -3.06 -24.05
C TYR A 88 -16.85 -2.35 -23.97
N LEU A 89 -16.33 -1.86 -25.09
CA LEU A 89 -15.05 -1.14 -25.13
C LEU A 89 -15.11 0.18 -24.36
N GLU A 90 -16.20 0.94 -24.48
CA GLU A 90 -16.43 2.17 -23.71
C GLU A 90 -16.51 1.88 -22.20
N GLY A 91 -17.21 0.81 -21.81
CA GLY A 91 -17.24 0.31 -20.44
C GLY A 91 -15.86 -0.09 -19.91
N MET A 92 -15.03 -0.71 -20.75
CA MET A 92 -13.62 -1.03 -20.42
C MET A 92 -12.78 0.24 -20.19
N VAL A 93 -12.94 1.26 -21.02
CA VAL A 93 -12.27 2.57 -20.83
C VAL A 93 -12.69 3.20 -19.50
N GLN A 94 -13.98 3.20 -19.19
CA GLN A 94 -14.48 3.73 -17.91
C GLN A 94 -13.93 2.95 -16.70
N ALA A 95 -13.97 1.62 -16.77
CA ALA A 95 -13.48 0.75 -15.70
C ALA A 95 -11.97 0.93 -15.46
N THR A 96 -11.17 1.00 -16.52
CA THR A 96 -9.73 1.24 -16.43
C THR A 96 -9.40 2.63 -15.91
N GLN A 97 -10.16 3.66 -16.31
CA GLN A 97 -10.00 5.02 -15.77
C GLN A 97 -10.29 5.07 -14.26
N SER A 98 -11.35 4.41 -13.81
CA SER A 98 -11.68 4.29 -12.38
C SER A 98 -10.55 3.59 -11.61
N ARG A 99 -10.00 2.49 -12.15
CA ARG A 99 -8.87 1.77 -11.55
C ARG A 99 -7.61 2.65 -11.42
N ILE A 100 -7.27 3.43 -12.46
CA ILE A 100 -6.12 4.35 -12.43
C ILE A 100 -6.31 5.38 -11.31
N SER A 101 -7.50 5.98 -11.21
CA SER A 101 -7.81 6.94 -10.14
C SER A 101 -7.70 6.32 -8.75
N THR A 102 -8.19 5.08 -8.57
CA THR A 102 -8.03 4.34 -7.32
C THR A 102 -6.55 4.08 -6.99
N CYS A 103 -5.71 3.76 -7.98
CA CYS A 103 -4.27 3.57 -7.77
C CYS A 103 -3.58 4.85 -7.30
N ASP A 104 -4.02 6.01 -7.78
CA ASP A 104 -3.52 7.31 -7.32
C ASP A 104 -3.93 7.58 -5.86
N ASN A 105 -5.16 7.24 -5.49
CA ASN A 105 -5.67 7.37 -4.12
C ASN A 105 -5.00 6.38 -3.14
N TYR A 106 -4.63 5.19 -3.61
CA TYR A 106 -3.98 4.15 -2.79
C TYR A 106 -2.64 4.62 -2.22
N LYS A 107 -1.90 5.45 -2.98
CA LYS A 107 -0.66 6.08 -2.51
C LYS A 107 -0.92 6.93 -1.25
N VAL A 108 -1.97 7.75 -1.27
CA VAL A 108 -2.32 8.66 -0.16
C VAL A 108 -2.83 7.85 1.03
N GLN A 109 -3.73 6.90 0.80
CA GLN A 109 -4.39 6.16 1.87
C GLN A 109 -3.47 5.17 2.59
N VAL A 110 -2.49 4.60 1.89
CA VAL A 110 -1.64 3.54 2.44
C VAL A 110 -0.19 3.98 2.58
N ALA A 111 0.46 4.43 1.51
CA ALA A 111 1.90 4.72 1.56
C ALA A 111 2.20 5.97 2.42
N ASP A 112 1.44 7.04 2.24
CA ASP A 112 1.63 8.26 3.02
C ASP A 112 1.17 8.08 4.48
N ALA A 113 0.11 7.30 4.71
CA ALA A 113 -0.32 6.91 6.05
C ALA A 113 0.75 6.09 6.78
N ALA A 114 1.33 5.07 6.12
CA ALA A 114 2.40 4.25 6.69
C ALA A 114 3.66 5.09 7.00
N LYS A 115 4.04 6.00 6.10
CA LYS A 115 5.12 6.97 6.33
C LYS A 115 4.86 7.85 7.55
N THR A 116 3.64 8.37 7.68
CA THR A 116 3.24 9.23 8.80
C THR A 116 3.25 8.46 10.11
N ALA A 117 2.71 7.25 10.13
CA ALA A 117 2.73 6.36 11.29
C ALA A 117 4.16 6.06 11.75
N ARG A 118 5.08 5.81 10.80
CA ARG A 118 6.50 5.56 11.09
C ARG A 118 7.14 6.78 11.76
N LEU A 119 6.93 7.97 11.20
CA LEU A 119 7.45 9.23 11.75
C LEU A 119 6.92 9.50 13.16
N GLN A 120 5.61 9.29 13.39
CA GLN A 120 5.01 9.43 14.72
C GLN A 120 5.64 8.46 15.72
N LYS A 121 5.92 7.23 15.29
CA LYS A 121 6.57 6.23 16.12
C LYS A 121 7.99 6.65 16.47
N GLU A 122 8.80 7.05 15.49
CA GLU A 122 10.17 7.55 15.68
C GLU A 122 10.20 8.73 16.68
N GLN A 123 9.18 9.61 16.63
CA GLN A 123 9.03 10.70 17.60
C GLN A 123 8.66 10.23 19.02
N GLN A 124 7.86 9.16 19.16
CA GLN A 124 7.51 8.60 20.47
C GLN A 124 8.73 7.99 21.16
N LEU A 125 9.62 7.32 20.42
CA LEU A 125 10.86 6.77 20.98
C LEU A 125 11.71 7.87 21.62
N ARG A 126 11.86 9.01 20.94
CA ARG A 126 12.61 10.18 21.43
C ARG A 126 12.02 10.82 22.70
N LYS A 127 10.72 10.65 22.95
CA LYS A 127 10.04 11.16 24.15
C LYS A 127 10.10 10.17 25.33
N GLY A 128 10.35 8.89 25.05
CA GLY A 128 10.40 7.82 26.05
C GLY A 128 11.81 7.36 26.44
N SER A 129 12.84 7.91 25.81
CA SER A 129 14.27 7.72 26.10
C SER A 129 14.85 8.88 26.89
#